data_AF-A0A7Y2F2L4-F1
#
_entry.id   AF-A0A7Y2F2L4-F1
#
_cell.length_a   1.000
_cell.length_b   1.000
_cell.length_c   1.000
_cell.angle_alpha   90.00
_cell.angle_beta   90.00
_cell.angle_gamma   90.00
#
_symmetry.space_group_name_H-M   'P 1'
#
loop_
_entity.id
_entity.type
_entity.pdbx_description
1 polymer ?
#
loop_
_entity_poly.entity_id
_entity_poly.type
_entity_poly.pdbx_seq_one_letter_code
_entity_poly.pdbx_strand_id
1 'polypeptide(L)'
;EDVSVELERDIITNYGSVLRPDRLNINDKSIIITDYKTGTPQIEHKDQVENYAAALRDMGYVIDKILLVYITKSQVSVNNV
;
A
#
# COMPACT_ATOMS: atom_id res chain seq x y z
N GLU A 1 -19.53 10.76 0.85
CA GLU A 1 -18.30 10.78 0.03
C GLU A 1 -18.14 9.40 -0.56
N ASP A 2 -17.91 9.32 -1.87
CA ASP A 2 -17.72 8.05 -2.56
C ASP A 2 -16.26 7.62 -2.38
N VAL A 3 -16.05 6.58 -1.57
CA VAL A 3 -14.74 5.92 -1.44
C VAL A 3 -14.64 4.84 -2.51
N SER A 4 -13.61 4.89 -3.35
CA SER A 4 -13.31 3.81 -4.29
C SER A 4 -12.24 2.87 -3.73
N VAL A 5 -12.29 1.61 -4.14
CA VAL A 5 -11.33 0.59 -3.72
C VAL A 5 -10.73 -0.04 -4.97
N GLU A 6 -9.41 -0.04 -5.03
CA GLU A 6 -8.64 -0.69 -6.09
C GLU A 6 -7.86 -1.86 -5.51
N LEU A 7 -7.92 -3.00 -6.20
CA LEU A 7 -7.25 -4.24 -5.81
C LEU A 7 -6.27 -4.63 -6.91
N GLU A 8 -5.05 -5.04 -6.52
CA GLU A 8 -4.00 -5.54 -7.44
C GLU A 8 -3.76 -4.62 -8.65
N ARG A 9 -3.93 -3.31 -8.47
CA ARG A 9 -3.85 -2.34 -9.57
C ARG A 9 -2.40 -1.90 -9.80
N ASP A 10 -1.95 -2.01 -11.05
CA ASP A 10 -0.63 -1.55 -11.44
C ASP A 10 -0.48 -0.04 -11.32
N ILE A 11 0.64 0.38 -10.71
CA ILE A 11 1.17 1.73 -10.72
C ILE A 11 2.39 1.71 -11.63
N ILE A 12 2.33 2.48 -12.72
CA ILE A 12 3.46 2.66 -13.64
C ILE A 12 4.19 3.92 -13.21
N THR A 13 5.42 3.74 -12.72
CA THR A 13 6.27 4.86 -12.27
C THR A 13 6.81 5.66 -13.45
N ASN A 14 7.27 6.88 -13.18
CA ASN A 14 7.92 7.73 -14.19
C ASN A 14 9.22 7.13 -14.77
N TYR A 15 9.79 6.12 -14.10
CA TYR A 15 10.98 5.38 -14.54
C TYR A 15 10.64 4.10 -15.33
N GLY A 16 9.35 3.83 -15.58
CA GLY A 16 8.89 2.64 -16.30
C GLY A 16 8.80 1.36 -15.46
N SER A 17 9.10 1.42 -14.15
CA SER A 17 8.87 0.29 -13.24
C SER A 17 7.39 0.12 -12.93
N VAL A 18 6.96 -1.13 -12.79
CA VAL A 18 5.59 -1.50 -12.40
C VAL A 18 5.59 -1.91 -10.94
N LEU A 19 4.71 -1.28 -10.16
CA LEU A 19 4.44 -1.59 -8.76
C LEU A 19 2.99 -2.06 -8.64
N ARG A 20 2.73 -3.08 -7.82
CA ARG A 20 1.38 -3.64 -7.64
C ARG A 20 1.07 -3.79 -6.15
N PRO A 21 0.40 -2.80 -5.52
CA PRO A 21 -0.14 -2.96 -4.18
C PRO A 21 -1.36 -3.89 -4.17
N ASP A 22 -1.54 -4.63 -3.08
CA ASP A 22 -2.69 -5.51 -2.89
C ASP A 22 -4.00 -4.72 -2.88
N ARG A 23 -4.01 -3.58 -2.17
CA ARG A 23 -5.21 -2.74 -1.98
C ARG A 23 -4.91 -1.26 -1.78
N LEU A 24 -5.70 -0.43 -2.45
CA LEU A 24 -5.77 1.02 -2.26
C LEU A 24 -7.21 1.43 -1.97
N ASN A 25 -7.44 2.12 -0.86
CA ASN A 25 -8.70 2.83 -0.62
C ASN A 25 -8.49 4.30 -0.96
N ILE A 26 -9.27 4.83 -1.90
CA ILE A 26 -9.10 6.18 -2.42
C ILE A 26 -10.33 7.01 -2.03
N ASN A 27 -10.09 8.12 -1.34
CA ASN A 27 -11.08 9.13 -1.03
C ASN A 27 -10.60 10.48 -1.59
N ASP A 28 -11.17 10.91 -2.71
CA ASP A 28 -10.67 12.04 -3.51
C ASP A 28 -9.17 11.92 -3.86
N LYS A 29 -8.32 12.69 -3.19
CA LYS A 29 -6.85 12.65 -3.34
C LYS A 29 -6.15 11.89 -2.21
N SER A 30 -6.88 11.48 -1.18
CA SER A 30 -6.35 10.75 -0.05
C SER A 30 -6.35 9.25 -0.33
N ILE A 31 -5.25 8.57 -0.07
CA ILE A 31 -5.11 7.12 -0.25
C ILE A 31 -4.68 6.46 1.05
N ILE A 32 -5.34 5.36 1.38
CA ILE A 32 -4.86 4.38 2.36
C ILE A 32 -4.35 3.15 1.59
N ILE A 33 -3.08 2.82 1.79
CA ILE A 33 -2.44 1.63 1.23
C ILE A 33 -2.60 0.48 2.23
N THR A 34 -2.97 -0.71 1.76
CA THR A 34 -2.97 -1.93 2.58
C THR A 34 -2.28 -3.04 1.83
N ASP A 35 -1.32 -3.68 2.48
CA ASP A 35 -0.51 -4.76 1.92
C ASP A 35 -0.45 -5.92 2.93
N TYR A 36 -0.76 -7.13 2.45
CA TYR A 36 -0.90 -8.32 3.27
C TYR A 36 0.35 -9.17 3.17
N LYS A 37 0.88 -9.57 4.32
CA LYS A 37 2.07 -10.40 4.42
C LYS A 37 1.78 -11.65 5.23
N THR A 38 2.41 -12.75 4.81
CA THR A 38 2.48 -13.97 5.60
C THR A 38 3.82 -14.03 6.32
N GLY A 39 3.85 -14.64 7.50
CA GLY A 39 5.08 -14.74 8.30
C GLY A 39 5.35 -13.49 9.13
N THR A 40 6.63 -13.19 9.36
CA THR A 40 7.06 -12.12 10.27
C THR A 40 7.36 -10.81 9.54
N PRO A 41 7.26 -9.65 10.21
CA PRO A 41 7.71 -8.37 9.67
C PRO A 41 9.17 -8.42 9.22
N GLN A 42 9.45 -7.77 8.09
CA GLN A 42 10.78 -7.64 7.47
C GLN A 42 10.94 -6.20 6.98
N ILE A 43 12.19 -5.74 6.90
CA ILE A 43 12.48 -4.35 6.48
C ILE A 43 12.05 -4.10 5.04
N GLU A 44 12.19 -5.11 4.18
CA GLU A 44 11.82 -5.06 2.77
C GLU A 44 10.31 -4.84 2.57
N HIS A 45 9.48 -5.28 3.51
CA HIS A 45 8.04 -5.02 3.48
C HIS A 45 7.76 -3.52 3.64
N LYS A 46 8.51 -2.84 4.50
CA LYS A 46 8.42 -1.39 4.68
C LYS A 46 8.90 -0.66 3.42
N ASP A 47 10.05 -1.06 2.89
CA ASP A 47 10.61 -0.46 1.67
C ASP A 47 9.65 -0.60 0.49
N GLN A 48 8.98 -1.75 0.37
CA GLN A 48 7.98 -1.99 -0.68
C GLN A 48 6.80 -1.01 -0.60
N VAL A 49 6.17 -0.87 0.57
CA VAL A 49 5.01 0.02 0.70
C VAL A 49 5.38 1.50 0.61
N GLU A 50 6.61 1.88 1.00
CA GLU A 50 7.14 3.22 0.77
C GLU A 50 7.36 3.50 -0.72
N ASN A 51 7.79 2.51 -1.52
CA ASN A 51 7.88 2.66 -2.97
C ASN A 51 6.50 2.90 -3.60
N TYR A 52 5.46 2.21 -3.11
CA TYR A 52 4.08 2.47 -3.54
C TYR A 52 3.65 3.90 -3.18
N ALA A 53 3.92 4.30 -1.94
CA ALA A 53 3.60 5.63 -1.45
C ALA A 53 4.31 6.74 -2.25
N ALA A 54 5.59 6.56 -2.56
CA ALA A 54 6.36 7.49 -3.39
C ALA A 54 5.77 7.63 -4.79
N ALA A 55 5.47 6.51 -5.47
CA ALA A 55 4.88 6.55 -6.80
C ALA A 55 3.51 7.23 -6.82
N LEU A 56 2.66 6.99 -5.81
CA LEU A 56 1.36 7.64 -5.68
C LEU A 56 1.47 9.14 -5.35
N ARG A 57 2.46 9.54 -4.53
CA ARG A 57 2.77 10.96 -4.27
C ARG A 57 3.21 11.67 -5.54
N ASP A 58 4.04 11.03 -6.37
CA ASP A 58 4.46 11.58 -7.68
C ASP A 58 3.28 11.78 -8.64
N MET A 59 2.22 10.98 -8.50
CA MET A 59 0.96 11.14 -9.25
C MET A 59 0.03 12.23 -8.67
N GLY A 60 0.40 12.86 -7.55
CA GLY A 60 -0.35 13.95 -6.92
C GLY A 60 -1.36 13.51 -5.85
N TYR A 61 -1.29 12.26 -5.38
CA TYR A 61 -2.08 11.77 -4.24
C TYR A 61 -1.42 12.10 -2.90
N VAL A 62 -2.23 12.13 -1.84
CA VAL A 62 -1.82 12.26 -0.44
C VAL A 62 -1.99 10.89 0.22
N ILE A 63 -0.93 10.36 0.80
CA ILE A 63 -1.01 9.10 1.56
C ILE A 63 -1.45 9.42 2.97
N ASP A 64 -2.64 8.96 3.36
CA ASP A 64 -3.18 9.11 4.72
C ASP A 64 -2.55 8.08 5.66
N LYS A 65 -2.56 6.80 5.25
CA LYS A 65 -2.03 5.68 6.04
C LYS A 65 -1.46 4.59 5.15
N ILE A 66 -0.52 3.85 5.74
CA ILE A 66 0.05 2.64 5.15
C ILE A 66 -0.11 1.52 6.17
N LEU A 67 -0.89 0.51 5.83
CA LEU A 67 -1.21 -0.61 6.71
C LEU A 67 -0.53 -1.89 6.20
N LEU A 68 0.46 -2.38 6.95
CA LEU A 68 1.01 -3.72 6.76
C LEU A 68 0.26 -4.70 7.64
N VAL A 69 -0.45 -5.65 7.03
CA VAL A 69 -1.27 -6.64 7.74
C VAL A 69 -0.57 -8.00 7.69
N TYR A 70 -0.05 -8.45 8.82
CA TYR A 70 0.62 -9.74 8.95
C TYR A 70 -0.35 -10.81 9.42
N ILE A 71 -0.49 -11.85 8.61
CA ILE A 71 -1.35 -13.00 8.88
C ILE A 71 -0.48 -14.22 9.15
N THR A 72 -0.63 -14.78 10.35
CA THR A 72 0.01 -16.03 10.76
C THR A 72 -1.06 -17.06 11.11
N LYS A 73 -0.67 -18.31 11.40
CA LYS A 73 -1.62 -19.37 11.77
C LYS A 73 -2.42 -19.07 13.04
N SER A 74 -1.87 -18.27 13.96
CA SER A 74 -2.44 -18.03 15.29
C SER A 74 -2.81 -16.57 15.57
N GLN A 75 -2.36 -15.63 14.74
CA GLN A 75 -2.54 -14.20 14.98
C GLN A 75 -2.60 -13.38 13.70
N VAL A 76 -3.39 -12.30 13.72
CA VAL A 76 -3.33 -11.19 12.78
C VAL A 76 -2.77 -9.96 13.51
N SER A 77 -1.80 -9.27 12.91
CA SER A 77 -1.27 -8.01 13.42
C SER A 77 -1.26 -6.94 12.33
N VAL A 78 -1.46 -5.68 12.73
CA VAL A 78 -1.52 -4.54 11.82
C VAL A 78 -0.49 -3.52 12.25
N ASN A 79 0.43 -3.19 11.34
CA ASN A 79 1.46 -2.18 11.55
C ASN A 79 1.12 -0.96 10.69
N ASN A 80 0.98 0.20 11.33
CA ASN A 80 0.92 1.48 10.62
C ASN A 80 2.36 1.97 10.42
N VAL A 81 2.72 2.23 9.17
CA VAL A 81 4.11 2.55 8.76
C VAL A 81 4.33 4.05 8.65
#